data_AF-A0A9X1X367-F1
#
_entry.id   AF-A0A9X1X367-F1
#
_cell.length_a   1.000
_cell.length_b   1.000
_cell.length_c   1.000
_cell.angle_alpha   90.00
_cell.angle_beta   90.00
_cell.angle_gamma   90.00
#
_symmetry.space_group_name_H-M   'P 1'
#
loop_
_entity.id
_entity.type
_entity.pdbx_description
1 polymer ?
#
loop_
_entity_poly.entity_id
_entity_poly.type
_entity_poly.pdbx_seq_one_letter_code
_entity_poly.pdbx_strand_id
1 'polypeptide(L)'
;MKTKKVGKLALGIALALLTAGVVFAQPNTGNNKAAKKWVKSKAWGNGIKLNVFDEVNAAEFQKQYIANKAVWDKAFEFIKTHDLDTLHVGRYPIDGDNAYATITDSPTREFDQTKWESHQKYIDLQYVIRGAEKIGMVPVNTATVVKEYDPAKDVANYSADGKYYLATSGTFFLFFPQDAHRPNVKTEGADTDKKLVIKIKVAQ
;
A
#
# COMPACT_ATOMS: atom_id res chain seq x y z
N MET A 1 0.84 67.17 46.48
CA MET A 1 1.34 65.78 46.42
C MET A 1 0.93 65.17 45.09
N LYS A 2 1.91 64.73 44.28
CA LYS A 2 1.72 64.16 42.93
C LYS A 2 1.22 62.71 43.06
N THR A 3 0.02 62.40 42.58
CA THR A 3 -0.46 61.01 42.44
C THR A 3 -0.26 60.53 41.01
N LYS A 4 0.48 59.42 40.89
CA LYS A 4 0.98 58.81 39.66
C LYS A 4 -0.14 58.09 38.90
N LYS A 5 -0.15 58.22 37.57
CA LYS A 5 -0.83 57.30 36.64
C LYS A 5 -0.21 55.91 36.78
N VAL A 6 -1.04 54.89 36.98
CA VAL A 6 -0.64 53.47 36.84
C VAL A 6 -1.29 52.95 35.55
N GLY A 7 -0.43 52.54 34.61
CA GLY A 7 -0.83 51.99 33.31
C GLY A 7 -1.45 50.60 33.46
N LYS A 8 -2.47 50.32 32.64
CA LYS A 8 -3.04 48.99 32.47
C LYS A 8 -2.03 48.12 31.71
N LEU A 9 -1.48 47.11 32.38
CA LEU A 9 -0.69 46.06 31.75
C LEU A 9 -1.67 45.03 31.15
N ALA A 10 -1.77 44.98 29.81
CA ALA A 10 -2.49 43.92 29.12
C ALA A 10 -1.59 42.68 29.11
N LEU A 11 -1.95 41.66 29.88
CA LEU A 11 -1.28 40.37 29.88
C LEU A 11 -1.84 39.53 28.73
N GLY A 12 -1.15 39.52 27.59
CA GLY A 12 -1.46 38.61 26.49
C GLY A 12 -1.07 37.19 26.86
N ILE A 13 -2.07 36.31 27.01
CA ILE A 13 -1.85 34.87 27.17
C ILE A 13 -1.57 34.31 25.77
N ALA A 14 -0.30 34.07 25.47
CA ALA A 14 0.09 33.30 24.30
C ALA A 14 -0.19 31.82 24.57
N LEU A 15 -1.32 31.32 24.04
CA LEU A 15 -1.65 29.90 24.07
C LEU A 15 -0.77 29.18 23.05
N ALA A 16 0.34 28.60 23.50
CA ALA A 16 1.19 27.76 22.67
C ALA A 16 0.46 26.43 22.40
N LEU A 17 -0.17 26.32 21.22
CA LEU A 17 -0.67 25.05 20.69
C LEU A 17 0.53 24.14 20.37
N LEU A 18 0.82 23.20 21.28
CA LEU A 18 1.69 22.06 21.02
C LEU A 18 1.02 21.18 19.96
N THR A 19 1.36 21.40 18.70
CA THR A 19 1.10 20.41 17.66
C THR A 19 2.05 19.24 17.91
N ALA A 20 1.48 18.08 18.25
CA ALA A 20 2.22 16.83 18.26
C ALA A 20 2.57 16.48 16.81
N GLY A 21 3.64 17.07 16.30
CA GLY A 21 4.26 16.64 15.06
C GLY A 21 4.79 15.23 15.26
N VAL A 22 4.15 14.25 14.64
CA VAL A 22 4.74 12.93 14.47
C VAL A 22 5.94 13.13 13.54
N VAL A 23 7.13 13.23 14.13
CA VAL A 23 8.39 13.21 13.39
C VAL A 23 8.55 11.79 12.86
N PHE A 24 8.18 11.57 11.60
CA PHE A 24 8.54 10.35 10.91
C PHE A 24 10.04 10.41 10.58
N ALA A 25 10.81 9.57 11.26
CA ALA A 25 12.22 9.38 10.97
C ALA A 25 12.39 9.00 9.49
N GLN A 26 13.30 9.69 8.80
CA GLN A 26 13.77 9.27 7.48
C GLN A 26 14.33 7.85 7.56
N PRO A 27 14.09 6.98 6.56
CA PRO A 27 14.56 5.60 6.62
C PRO A 27 16.08 5.57 6.70
N ASN A 28 16.59 5.09 7.83
CA ASN A 28 18.00 4.84 8.07
C ASN A 28 18.56 3.97 6.93
N THR A 29 19.46 4.53 6.13
CA THR A 29 19.96 3.93 4.88
C THR A 29 20.67 2.59 5.12
N GLY A 30 21.20 2.35 6.32
CA GLY A 30 21.79 1.07 6.73
C GLY A 30 20.77 -0.07 6.86
N ASN A 31 19.53 0.25 7.27
CA ASN A 31 18.46 -0.73 7.47
C ASN A 31 17.91 -1.26 6.12
N ASN A 32 18.04 -0.47 5.05
CA ASN A 32 17.53 -0.82 3.73
C ASN A 32 18.39 -1.88 3.01
N LYS A 33 19.71 -1.94 3.25
CA LYS A 33 20.58 -2.93 2.56
C LYS A 33 20.32 -4.36 3.04
N ALA A 34 20.14 -4.56 4.33
CA ALA A 34 19.82 -5.88 4.92
C ALA A 34 18.44 -6.36 4.44
N ALA A 35 17.44 -5.48 4.49
CA ALA A 35 16.10 -5.78 4.01
C ALA A 35 16.08 -6.15 2.51
N LYS A 36 16.79 -5.40 1.65
CA LYS A 36 16.94 -5.75 0.23
C LYS A 36 17.60 -7.12 0.02
N LYS A 37 18.61 -7.48 0.82
CA LYS A 37 19.23 -8.82 0.77
C LYS A 37 18.23 -9.91 1.17
N TRP A 38 17.43 -9.65 2.20
CA TRP A 38 16.38 -10.57 2.66
C TRP A 38 15.26 -10.75 1.62
N VAL A 39 14.82 -9.68 0.95
CA VAL A 39 13.86 -9.78 -0.15
C VAL A 39 14.42 -10.66 -1.27
N LYS A 40 15.68 -10.42 -1.67
CA LYS A 40 16.36 -11.17 -2.74
C LYS A 40 16.58 -12.64 -2.40
N SER A 41 16.72 -13.00 -1.11
CA SER A 41 16.89 -14.40 -0.72
C SER A 41 15.60 -15.23 -0.84
N LYS A 42 14.44 -14.58 -1.05
CA LYS A 42 13.11 -15.20 -1.07
C LYS A 42 12.77 -16.03 0.18
N ALA A 43 13.44 -15.79 1.31
CA ALA A 43 13.17 -16.50 2.56
C ALA A 43 11.72 -16.31 3.06
N TRP A 44 11.07 -15.24 2.63
CA TRP A 44 9.66 -14.93 2.89
C TRP A 44 8.68 -15.73 2.03
N GLY A 45 9.11 -16.22 0.87
CA GLY A 45 8.19 -16.65 -0.19
C GLY A 45 7.51 -17.98 0.04
N ASN A 46 7.82 -18.72 1.10
CA ASN A 46 7.24 -20.04 1.40
C ASN A 46 7.17 -20.98 0.17
N GLY A 47 8.15 -20.87 -0.74
CA GLY A 47 8.22 -21.67 -1.97
C GLY A 47 7.38 -21.17 -3.16
N ILE A 48 6.73 -20.00 -3.09
CA ILE A 48 6.08 -19.42 -4.27
C ILE A 48 7.11 -19.12 -5.37
N LYS A 49 6.68 -19.26 -6.63
CA LYS A 49 7.51 -18.98 -7.80
C LYS A 49 7.54 -17.50 -8.18
N LEU A 50 6.57 -16.72 -7.70
CA LEU A 50 6.44 -15.30 -8.04
C LEU A 50 7.64 -14.47 -7.53
N ASN A 51 7.92 -13.39 -8.24
CA ASN A 51 8.83 -12.33 -7.81
C ASN A 51 8.01 -11.22 -7.15
N VAL A 52 8.63 -10.50 -6.22
CA VAL A 52 8.11 -9.20 -5.78
C VAL A 52 8.69 -8.12 -6.69
N PHE A 53 7.91 -7.09 -6.98
CA PHE A 53 8.34 -5.95 -7.77
C PHE A 53 9.64 -5.31 -7.24
N ASP A 54 10.58 -5.00 -8.14
CA ASP A 54 11.96 -4.64 -7.79
C ASP A 54 12.07 -3.35 -6.95
N GLU A 55 11.14 -2.41 -7.13
CA GLU A 55 11.12 -1.15 -6.37
C GLU A 55 10.30 -1.24 -5.08
N VAL A 56 9.96 -2.45 -4.61
CA VAL A 56 9.27 -2.64 -3.33
C VAL A 56 10.03 -1.98 -2.18
N ASN A 57 9.30 -1.38 -1.25
CA ASN A 57 9.87 -0.93 0.02
C ASN A 57 10.29 -2.15 0.86
N ALA A 58 11.53 -2.61 0.64
CA ALA A 58 12.05 -3.83 1.24
C ALA A 58 12.06 -3.77 2.77
N ALA A 59 12.32 -2.60 3.36
CA ALA A 59 12.35 -2.42 4.80
C ALA A 59 10.94 -2.56 5.41
N GLU A 60 9.93 -1.94 4.82
CA GLU A 60 8.55 -2.12 5.29
C GLU A 60 8.06 -3.55 5.05
N PHE A 61 8.39 -4.16 3.90
CA PHE A 61 8.02 -5.55 3.64
C PHE A 61 8.59 -6.48 4.71
N GLN A 62 9.89 -6.38 5.00
CA GLN A 62 10.51 -7.20 6.03
C GLN A 62 9.90 -6.97 7.41
N LYS A 63 9.66 -5.71 7.78
CA LYS A 63 9.04 -5.34 9.06
C LYS A 63 7.65 -5.96 9.20
N GLN A 64 6.77 -5.77 8.21
CA GLN A 64 5.41 -6.29 8.22
C GLN A 64 5.38 -7.82 8.21
N TYR A 65 6.28 -8.45 7.45
CA TYR A 65 6.43 -9.90 7.43
C TYR A 65 6.84 -10.44 8.80
N ILE A 66 7.85 -9.86 9.46
CA ILE A 66 8.32 -10.32 10.77
C ILE A 66 7.22 -10.12 11.83
N ALA A 67 6.55 -8.97 11.82
CA ALA A 67 5.56 -8.61 12.81
C ALA A 67 4.31 -9.52 12.78
N ASN A 68 3.96 -10.07 11.61
CA ASN A 68 2.82 -10.99 11.49
C ASN A 68 3.11 -12.17 10.55
N LYS A 69 4.21 -12.88 10.80
CA LYS A 69 4.72 -13.95 9.93
C LYS A 69 3.66 -15.01 9.60
N ALA A 70 2.83 -15.39 10.57
CA ALA A 70 1.82 -16.43 10.38
C ALA A 70 0.78 -16.07 9.31
N VAL A 71 0.33 -14.81 9.27
CA VAL A 71 -0.65 -14.36 8.25
C VAL A 71 0.00 -14.27 6.87
N TRP A 72 1.24 -13.77 6.79
CA TRP A 72 1.99 -13.74 5.53
C TRP A 72 2.26 -15.13 4.97
N ASP A 73 2.66 -16.08 5.82
CA ASP A 73 2.89 -17.47 5.40
C ASP A 73 1.62 -18.10 4.84
N LYS A 74 0.44 -17.84 5.44
CA LYS A 74 -0.85 -18.29 4.91
C LYS A 74 -1.19 -17.64 3.55
N ALA A 75 -0.92 -16.34 3.39
CA ALA A 75 -1.12 -15.66 2.11
C ALA A 75 -0.24 -16.24 0.99
N PHE A 76 1.02 -16.55 1.29
CA PHE A 76 1.92 -17.21 0.33
C PHE A 76 1.57 -18.68 0.10
N GLU A 77 1.12 -19.40 1.12
CA GLU A 77 0.63 -20.78 0.96
C GLU A 77 -0.61 -20.82 0.08
N PHE A 78 -1.52 -19.84 0.18
CA PHE A 78 -2.66 -19.72 -0.74
C PHE A 78 -2.21 -19.63 -2.20
N ILE A 79 -1.24 -18.75 -2.51
CA ILE A 79 -0.67 -18.60 -3.85
C ILE A 79 -0.02 -19.90 -4.34
N LYS A 80 0.65 -20.64 -3.44
CA LYS A 80 1.38 -21.86 -3.77
C LYS A 80 0.47 -23.06 -4.05
N THR A 81 -0.63 -23.17 -3.32
CA THR A 81 -1.49 -24.37 -3.29
C THR A 81 -2.66 -24.30 -4.25
N HIS A 82 -2.95 -23.14 -4.80
CA HIS A 82 -4.05 -22.94 -5.76
C HIS A 82 -3.50 -22.69 -7.16
N ASP A 83 -4.16 -23.29 -8.15
CA ASP A 83 -3.98 -22.87 -9.54
C ASP A 83 -4.77 -21.58 -9.78
N LEU A 84 -4.07 -20.45 -9.65
CA LEU A 84 -4.65 -19.10 -9.75
C LEU A 84 -5.34 -18.84 -11.10
N ASP A 85 -4.91 -19.49 -12.19
CA ASP A 85 -5.52 -19.30 -13.51
C ASP A 85 -6.91 -19.97 -13.60
N THR A 86 -7.14 -21.01 -12.79
CA THR A 86 -8.42 -21.74 -12.76
C THR A 86 -9.42 -21.19 -11.75
N LEU A 87 -8.98 -20.37 -10.78
CA LEU A 87 -9.87 -19.79 -9.78
C LEU A 87 -10.96 -18.92 -10.42
N HIS A 88 -12.19 -19.09 -9.97
CA HIS A 88 -13.32 -18.27 -10.40
C HIS A 88 -13.23 -16.85 -9.80
N VAL A 89 -13.83 -15.87 -10.47
CA VAL A 89 -14.01 -14.53 -9.94
C VAL A 89 -14.76 -14.60 -8.60
N GLY A 90 -14.23 -13.93 -7.59
CA GLY A 90 -14.82 -13.96 -6.26
C GLY A 90 -13.81 -13.72 -5.14
N ARG A 91 -14.30 -13.82 -3.90
CA ARG A 91 -13.53 -13.64 -2.68
C ARG A 91 -13.26 -14.98 -2.01
N TYR A 92 -12.03 -15.18 -1.57
CA TYR A 92 -11.56 -16.39 -0.92
C TYR A 92 -10.99 -16.04 0.47
N PRO A 93 -11.53 -16.60 1.56
CA PRO A 93 -10.97 -16.39 2.89
C PRO A 93 -9.60 -17.08 3.00
N ILE A 94 -8.65 -16.44 3.69
CA ILE A 94 -7.32 -17.02 3.98
C ILE A 94 -7.14 -17.15 5.50
N ASP A 95 -7.43 -16.09 6.25
CA ASP A 95 -7.29 -16.07 7.71
C ASP A 95 -8.30 -15.10 8.37
N GLY A 96 -9.59 -15.40 8.26
CA GLY A 96 -10.65 -14.52 8.74
C GLY A 96 -10.52 -13.10 8.18
N ASP A 97 -10.52 -12.11 9.07
CA ASP A 97 -10.30 -10.69 8.71
C ASP A 97 -8.81 -10.31 8.62
N ASN A 98 -7.87 -11.22 8.89
CA ASN A 98 -6.44 -10.90 8.83
C ASN A 98 -5.89 -11.04 7.41
N ALA A 99 -6.44 -11.95 6.60
CA ALA A 99 -6.12 -12.05 5.19
C ALA A 99 -7.26 -12.66 4.36
N TYR A 100 -7.45 -12.13 3.16
CA TYR A 100 -8.38 -12.67 2.16
C TYR A 100 -7.92 -12.32 0.75
N ALA A 101 -8.16 -13.24 -0.18
CA ALA A 101 -7.90 -13.07 -1.60
C ALA A 101 -9.17 -12.63 -2.34
N THR A 102 -8.99 -11.84 -3.40
CA THR A 102 -10.03 -11.55 -4.39
C THR A 102 -9.47 -11.82 -5.77
N ILE A 103 -10.20 -12.59 -6.57
CA ILE A 103 -9.92 -12.80 -7.99
C ILE A 103 -10.89 -11.95 -8.79
N THR A 104 -10.35 -11.15 -9.72
CA THR A 104 -11.15 -10.43 -10.72
C THR A 104 -10.66 -10.80 -12.12
N ASP A 105 -11.58 -10.84 -13.07
CA ASP A 105 -11.29 -11.00 -14.51
C ASP A 105 -12.16 -9.98 -15.24
N SER A 106 -11.55 -8.91 -15.75
CA SER A 106 -12.30 -7.74 -16.22
C SER A 106 -11.51 -6.94 -17.27
N PRO A 107 -12.19 -6.09 -18.06
CA PRO A 107 -11.52 -5.12 -18.91
C PRO A 107 -10.64 -4.17 -18.09
N THR A 108 -9.47 -3.86 -18.62
CA THR A 108 -8.67 -2.73 -18.15
C THR A 108 -9.36 -1.42 -18.51
N ARG A 109 -9.04 -0.34 -17.80
CA ARG A 109 -9.76 0.93 -17.91
C ARG A 109 -8.91 2.01 -18.53
N GLU A 110 -9.58 2.91 -19.27
CA GLU A 110 -8.93 4.14 -19.72
C GLU A 110 -8.42 4.94 -18.52
N PHE A 111 -7.37 5.73 -18.74
CA PHE A 111 -6.67 6.41 -17.66
C PHE A 111 -7.64 7.22 -16.78
N ASP A 112 -8.49 8.05 -17.39
CA ASP A 112 -9.49 8.89 -16.70
C ASP A 112 -10.57 8.13 -15.92
N GLN A 113 -10.72 6.83 -16.15
CA GLN A 113 -11.65 5.94 -15.44
C GLN A 113 -11.02 5.22 -14.23
N THR A 114 -9.73 5.42 -13.98
CA THR A 114 -9.01 4.86 -12.83
C THR A 114 -8.67 5.96 -11.81
N LYS A 115 -8.44 5.58 -10.56
CA LYS A 115 -8.20 6.53 -9.46
C LYS A 115 -6.99 6.11 -8.64
N TRP A 116 -6.29 7.11 -8.11
CA TRP A 116 -5.31 6.87 -7.06
C TRP A 116 -6.04 6.54 -5.75
N GLU A 117 -5.57 5.51 -5.05
CA GLU A 117 -6.09 5.08 -3.77
C GLU A 117 -5.00 4.57 -2.83
N SER A 118 -5.30 4.57 -1.53
CA SER A 118 -4.49 3.94 -0.50
C SER A 118 -5.39 3.32 0.57
N HIS A 119 -4.80 2.45 1.39
CA HIS A 119 -5.47 1.70 2.45
C HIS A 119 -4.71 1.88 3.76
N GLN A 120 -5.38 1.87 4.92
CA GLN A 120 -4.71 1.98 6.22
C GLN A 120 -4.75 0.68 7.03
N LYS A 121 -5.79 -0.14 6.84
CA LYS A 121 -5.96 -1.41 7.58
C LYS A 121 -5.28 -2.57 6.90
N TYR A 122 -5.21 -2.56 5.57
CA TYR A 122 -4.66 -3.65 4.77
C TYR A 122 -3.51 -3.20 3.87
N ILE A 123 -2.58 -4.13 3.65
CA ILE A 123 -1.55 -4.12 2.62
C ILE A 123 -2.11 -4.88 1.43
N ASP A 124 -1.89 -4.36 0.24
CA ASP A 124 -2.30 -5.00 -1.00
C ASP A 124 -1.15 -5.77 -1.60
N LEU A 125 -1.31 -7.08 -1.75
CA LEU A 125 -0.52 -7.89 -2.66
C LEU A 125 -1.31 -8.04 -3.95
N GLN A 126 -0.91 -7.34 -5.01
CA GLN A 126 -1.57 -7.36 -6.31
C GLN A 126 -0.73 -8.13 -7.33
N TYR A 127 -1.35 -9.09 -7.99
CA TYR A 127 -0.70 -9.95 -8.97
C TYR A 127 -1.58 -10.13 -10.20
N VAL A 128 -1.08 -9.72 -11.38
CA VAL A 128 -1.71 -10.02 -12.66
C VAL A 128 -1.39 -11.47 -13.03
N ILE A 129 -2.41 -12.33 -13.02
CA ILE A 129 -2.30 -13.74 -13.39
C ILE A 129 -2.18 -13.90 -14.90
N ARG A 130 -3.02 -13.18 -15.66
CA ARG A 130 -3.10 -13.20 -17.12
C ARG A 130 -3.48 -11.83 -17.66
N GLY A 131 -2.98 -11.48 -18.84
CA GLY A 131 -3.15 -10.14 -19.42
C GLY A 131 -2.08 -9.17 -18.91
N ALA A 132 -2.39 -7.88 -18.90
CA ALA A 132 -1.50 -6.84 -18.38
C ALA A 132 -2.29 -5.59 -17.98
N GLU A 133 -1.76 -4.85 -17.00
CA GLU A 133 -2.22 -3.50 -16.68
C GLU A 133 -1.00 -2.61 -16.37
N LYS A 134 -1.19 -1.29 -16.40
CA LYS A 134 -0.27 -0.34 -15.78
C LYS A 134 -0.75 -0.07 -14.36
N ILE A 135 0.19 0.01 -13.42
CA ILE A 135 -0.08 0.42 -12.04
C ILE A 135 0.76 1.66 -11.72
N GLY A 136 0.09 2.74 -11.37
CA GLY A 136 0.74 3.94 -10.84
C GLY A 136 1.13 3.74 -9.38
N MET A 137 2.27 4.28 -8.95
CA MET A 137 2.68 4.26 -7.54
C MET A 137 3.33 5.60 -7.13
N VAL A 138 2.91 6.16 -6.00
CA VAL A 138 3.52 7.33 -5.36
C VAL A 138 3.43 7.24 -3.83
N PRO A 139 4.34 7.87 -3.07
CA PRO A 139 4.15 8.06 -1.64
C PRO A 139 2.89 8.89 -1.35
N VAL A 140 2.02 8.46 -0.42
CA VAL A 140 0.79 9.22 -0.09
C VAL A 140 1.08 10.66 0.34
N ASN A 141 2.23 10.93 0.97
CA ASN A 141 2.60 12.29 1.41
C ASN A 141 2.98 13.24 0.24
N THR A 142 3.08 12.72 -0.98
CA THR A 142 3.26 13.51 -2.21
C THR A 142 1.97 13.68 -3.01
N ALA A 143 0.90 13.02 -2.60
CA ALA A 143 -0.39 13.03 -3.27
C ALA A 143 -1.36 14.02 -2.62
N THR A 144 -2.25 14.59 -3.42
CA THR A 144 -3.31 15.49 -2.95
C THR A 144 -4.57 14.68 -2.65
N VAL A 145 -5.11 14.77 -1.44
CA VAL A 145 -6.37 14.10 -1.07
C VAL A 145 -7.52 14.69 -1.88
N VAL A 146 -8.25 13.83 -2.60
CA VAL A 146 -9.49 14.16 -3.34
C VAL A 146 -10.71 13.67 -2.58
N LYS A 147 -10.57 12.53 -1.89
CA LYS A 147 -11.59 11.99 -1.00
C LYS A 147 -10.93 11.49 0.27
N GLU A 148 -11.40 12.02 1.40
CA GLU A 148 -10.96 11.62 2.74
C GLU A 148 -11.15 10.12 2.99
N TYR A 149 -10.34 9.61 3.90
CA TYR A 149 -10.34 8.20 4.27
C TYR A 149 -11.69 7.74 4.82
N ASP A 150 -12.25 6.72 4.20
CA ASP A 150 -13.46 6.02 4.65
C ASP A 150 -13.05 4.75 5.43
N PRO A 151 -13.19 4.74 6.77
CA PRO A 151 -12.77 3.61 7.59
C PRO A 151 -13.62 2.36 7.39
N ALA A 152 -14.86 2.47 6.88
CA ALA A 152 -15.69 1.30 6.60
C ALA A 152 -15.21 0.56 5.34
N LYS A 153 -14.68 1.32 4.38
CA LYS A 153 -14.17 0.79 3.09
C LYS A 153 -12.65 0.62 3.05
N ASP A 154 -11.95 1.13 4.06
CA ASP A 154 -10.49 1.19 4.12
C ASP A 154 -9.89 1.87 2.89
N VAL A 155 -10.40 3.04 2.48
CA VAL A 155 -9.93 3.71 1.27
C VAL A 155 -9.93 5.22 1.39
N ALA A 156 -8.85 5.85 0.93
CA ALA A 156 -8.79 7.27 0.59
C ALA A 156 -8.50 7.41 -0.92
N ASN A 157 -8.95 8.48 -1.56
CA ASN A 157 -8.64 8.75 -2.97
C ASN A 157 -7.85 10.03 -3.16
N TYR A 158 -7.01 10.04 -4.18
CA TYR A 158 -6.03 11.10 -4.40
C TYR A 158 -6.00 11.59 -5.85
N SER A 159 -5.34 12.72 -6.04
CA SER A 159 -4.76 13.16 -7.30
C SER A 159 -3.24 13.22 -7.13
N ALA A 160 -2.51 12.69 -8.10
CA ALA A 160 -1.05 12.68 -8.09
C ALA A 160 -0.49 12.49 -9.52
N ASP A 161 0.69 13.05 -9.73
CA ASP A 161 1.56 12.71 -10.85
C ASP A 161 2.55 11.64 -10.37
N GLY A 162 2.52 10.48 -11.03
CA GLY A 162 3.25 9.31 -10.56
C GLY A 162 3.86 8.50 -11.70
N LYS A 163 4.82 7.65 -11.34
CA LYS A 163 5.40 6.69 -12.27
C LYS A 163 4.48 5.48 -12.41
N TYR A 164 4.34 4.99 -13.63
CA TYR A 164 3.52 3.82 -13.97
C TYR A 164 4.42 2.66 -14.35
N TYR A 165 4.02 1.47 -13.90
CA TYR A 165 4.76 0.24 -14.11
C TYR A 165 3.88 -0.77 -14.84
N LEU A 166 4.46 -1.49 -15.80
CA LEU A 166 3.77 -2.59 -16.46
C LEU A 166 3.70 -3.78 -15.50
N ALA A 167 2.48 -4.20 -15.16
CA ALA A 167 2.18 -5.38 -14.37
C ALA A 167 1.76 -6.53 -15.30
N THR A 168 2.46 -7.66 -15.20
CA THR A 168 2.24 -8.89 -15.98
C THR A 168 2.48 -10.11 -15.10
N SER A 169 2.22 -11.31 -15.63
CA SER A 169 2.46 -12.58 -14.95
C SER A 169 3.91 -12.74 -14.47
N GLY A 170 4.10 -13.43 -13.34
CA GLY A 170 5.41 -13.71 -12.73
C GLY A 170 5.86 -12.74 -11.64
N THR A 171 5.30 -11.52 -11.56
CA THR A 171 5.68 -10.51 -10.55
C THR A 171 4.45 -9.92 -9.87
N PHE A 172 4.45 -9.87 -8.54
CA PHE A 172 3.43 -9.18 -7.75
C PHE A 172 3.96 -7.85 -7.19
N PHE A 173 3.04 -6.93 -6.94
CA PHE A 173 3.27 -5.64 -6.32
C PHE A 173 2.79 -5.66 -4.87
N LEU A 174 3.46 -4.90 -4.00
CA LEU A 174 3.01 -4.64 -2.64
C LEU A 174 2.73 -3.14 -2.50
N PHE A 175 1.55 -2.81 -1.97
CA PHE A 175 1.19 -1.45 -1.59
C PHE A 175 0.92 -1.39 -0.10
N PHE A 176 1.80 -0.72 0.63
CA PHE A 176 1.67 -0.48 2.06
C PHE A 176 0.82 0.77 2.32
N PRO A 177 0.44 1.07 3.57
CA PRO A 177 -0.35 2.26 3.87
C PRO A 177 0.26 3.59 3.41
N GLN A 178 1.58 3.65 3.28
CA GLN A 178 2.30 4.80 2.75
C GLN A 178 2.34 4.90 1.21
N ASP A 179 1.75 3.94 0.49
CA ASP A 179 1.79 3.88 -0.98
C ASP A 179 0.40 4.15 -1.56
N ALA A 180 0.22 5.34 -2.15
CA ALA A 180 -0.90 5.56 -3.04
C ALA A 180 -0.61 4.84 -4.36
N HIS A 181 -1.58 4.10 -4.86
CA HIS A 181 -1.47 3.33 -6.09
C HIS A 181 -2.69 3.52 -6.99
N ARG A 182 -2.50 3.29 -8.29
CA ARG A 182 -3.55 3.42 -9.31
C ARG A 182 -3.50 2.21 -10.24
N PRO A 183 -4.20 1.13 -9.89
CA PRO A 183 -4.21 -0.10 -10.68
C PRO A 183 -5.16 0.01 -11.88
N ASN A 184 -5.24 -1.07 -12.67
CA ASN A 184 -6.23 -1.23 -13.75
C ASN A 184 -6.11 -0.20 -14.90
N VAL A 185 -4.95 0.44 -15.06
CA VAL A 185 -4.75 1.37 -16.19
C VAL A 185 -4.45 0.57 -17.44
N LYS A 186 -5.19 0.82 -18.51
CA LYS A 186 -5.00 0.19 -19.81
C LYS A 186 -3.59 0.39 -20.36
N THR A 187 -3.08 -0.65 -21.02
CA THR A 187 -1.78 -0.62 -21.71
C THR A 187 -1.92 -1.17 -23.12
N GLU A 188 -1.00 -0.79 -23.99
CA GLU A 188 -0.96 -1.28 -25.37
C GLU A 188 -0.88 -2.81 -25.40
N GLY A 189 -1.72 -3.44 -26.22
CA GLY A 189 -1.75 -4.89 -26.40
C GLY A 189 -2.47 -5.69 -25.31
N ALA A 190 -3.10 -5.04 -24.31
CA ALA A 190 -3.89 -5.73 -23.28
C ALA A 190 -5.17 -4.96 -22.94
N ASP A 191 -6.33 -5.54 -23.31
CA ASP A 191 -7.64 -4.96 -23.02
C ASP A 191 -8.27 -5.54 -21.74
N THR A 192 -7.76 -6.66 -21.22
CA THR A 192 -8.30 -7.36 -20.05
C THR A 192 -7.18 -7.85 -19.14
N ASP A 193 -7.48 -7.96 -17.86
CA ASP A 193 -6.60 -8.60 -16.88
C ASP A 193 -7.37 -9.55 -15.95
N LYS A 194 -6.76 -10.71 -15.66
CA LYS A 194 -7.15 -11.55 -14.54
C LYS A 194 -6.16 -11.30 -13.43
N LYS A 195 -6.62 -10.80 -12.28
CA LYS A 195 -5.76 -10.45 -11.14
C LYS A 195 -6.19 -11.10 -9.84
N LEU A 196 -5.19 -11.36 -9.02
CA LEU A 196 -5.29 -11.67 -7.61
C LEU A 196 -4.95 -10.42 -6.80
N VAL A 197 -5.81 -10.06 -5.85
CA VAL A 197 -5.49 -9.10 -4.79
C VAL A 197 -5.64 -9.81 -3.45
N ILE A 198 -4.55 -9.97 -2.71
CA ILE A 198 -4.62 -10.40 -1.30
C ILE A 198 -4.53 -9.16 -0.43
N LYS A 199 -5.56 -8.95 0.39
CA LYS A 199 -5.53 -7.96 1.47
C LYS A 199 -4.90 -8.62 2.69
N ILE A 200 -3.83 -8.05 3.23
CA ILE A 200 -3.10 -8.55 4.40
C ILE A 200 -3.15 -7.49 5.48
N LYS A 201 -3.71 -7.80 6.65
CA LYS A 201 -3.89 -6.81 7.71
C LYS A 201 -2.55 -6.28 8.21
N VAL A 202 -2.43 -4.96 8.29
CA VAL A 202 -1.23 -4.27 8.77
C VAL A 202 -0.95 -4.69 10.21
N ALA A 203 0.28 -5.06 10.51
CA ALA A 203 0.74 -5.29 11.87
C ALA A 203 1.05 -3.92 12.52
N GLN A 204 0.48 -3.70 13.70
CA GLN A 204 0.73 -2.51 14.53
C GLN A 204 2.02 -2.65 15.31
#